data_AF-A0A357GVQ3-F1
#
_entry.id   AF-A0A357GVQ3-F1
#
_cell.length_a   1.000
_cell.length_b   1.000
_cell.length_c   1.000
_cell.angle_alpha   90.00
_cell.angle_beta   90.00
_cell.angle_gamma   90.00
#
_symmetry.space_group_name_H-M   'P 1'
#
loop_
_entity.id
_entity.type
_entity.pdbx_description
1 polymer ?
#
loop_
_entity_poly.entity_id
_entity_poly.type
_entity_poly.pdbx_seq_one_letter_code
_entity_poly.pdbx_strand_id
1 'polypeptide(L)'
;MFKIPSATSAPHPTTMFNKIKAIKDVRNQAKKIQNTMAEISAEGSAAWGKVSVRIDGNQQILSVKIDDDSMKDKTKLEEALKEAFNDAVKKIQRQMAFKMRDMGGLDALKNLGM
;
A
#
# COMPACT_ATOMS: atom_id res chain seq x y z
N MET A 1 -53.82 12.24 36.97
CA MET A 1 -53.08 11.14 36.31
C MET A 1 -52.10 11.75 35.33
N PHE A 2 -50.87 12.05 35.75
CA PHE A 2 -49.76 12.45 34.86
C PHE A 2 -48.46 12.20 35.64
N LYS A 3 -47.64 11.26 35.16
CA LYS A 3 -46.29 11.04 35.68
C LYS A 3 -45.41 10.57 34.53
N ILE A 4 -44.50 11.45 34.12
CA ILE A 4 -43.28 11.09 33.40
C ILE A 4 -42.22 10.88 34.49
N PRO A 5 -41.33 9.88 34.39
CA PRO A 5 -39.95 10.25 34.08
C PRO A 5 -39.17 9.27 33.17
N SER A 6 -38.46 9.87 32.22
CA SER A 6 -37.10 9.59 31.73
C SER A 6 -36.35 8.32 32.18
N ALA A 7 -35.79 7.58 31.21
CA ALA A 7 -34.49 6.91 31.35
C ALA A 7 -33.82 6.74 29.97
N THR A 8 -33.06 7.75 29.58
CA THR A 8 -31.97 7.62 28.59
C THR A 8 -30.90 6.73 29.22
N SER A 9 -30.72 5.52 28.72
CA SER A 9 -29.67 4.60 29.18
C SER A 9 -28.31 5.08 28.70
N ALA A 10 -27.48 5.55 29.63
CA ALA A 10 -26.09 5.91 29.36
C ALA A 10 -25.28 4.68 28.88
N PRO A 11 -24.39 4.83 27.88
CA PRO A 11 -23.52 3.74 27.44
C PRO A 11 -22.53 3.35 28.56
N HIS A 12 -22.42 2.05 28.82
CA HIS A 12 -21.54 1.48 29.84
C HIS A 12 -20.04 1.79 29.56
N PRO A 13 -19.25 2.20 30.56
CA PRO A 13 -17.88 2.71 30.40
C PRO A 13 -16.88 1.67 29.86
N THR A 14 -17.12 0.38 30.05
CA THR A 14 -16.24 -0.72 29.60
C THR A 14 -16.15 -0.83 28.08
N THR A 15 -17.21 -0.45 27.36
CA THR A 15 -17.31 -0.55 25.91
C THR A 15 -16.50 0.56 25.21
N MET A 16 -16.38 1.74 25.82
CA MET A 16 -15.67 2.88 25.24
C MET A 16 -14.15 2.73 25.33
N PHE A 17 -13.63 2.26 26.47
CA PHE A 17 -12.20 2.00 26.65
C PHE A 17 -11.66 0.93 25.69
N ASN A 18 -12.42 -0.14 25.46
CA ASN A 18 -12.05 -1.20 24.51
C ASN A 18 -12.08 -0.70 23.05
N LYS A 19 -13.05 0.15 22.69
CA LYS A 19 -13.11 0.80 21.37
C LYS A 19 -11.95 1.77 21.13
N ILE A 20 -11.57 2.58 22.13
CA ILE A 20 -10.43 3.51 22.03
C ILE A 20 -9.11 2.73 21.83
N LYS A 21 -8.91 1.62 22.54
CA LYS A 21 -7.74 0.74 22.33
C LYS A 21 -7.73 0.16 20.91
N ALA A 22 -8.84 -0.40 20.45
CA ALA A 22 -8.96 -0.95 19.10
C ALA A 22 -8.66 0.09 18.00
N ILE A 23 -9.18 1.32 18.15
CA ILE A 23 -8.91 2.42 17.19
C ILE A 23 -7.42 2.79 17.19
N LYS A 24 -6.78 2.83 18.36
CA LYS A 24 -5.36 3.16 18.48
C LYS A 24 -4.47 2.07 17.87
N ASP A 25 -4.83 0.81 18.05
CA ASP A 25 -4.10 -0.34 17.49
C ASP A 25 -4.22 -0.38 15.96
N VAL A 26 -5.42 -0.14 15.42
CA VAL A 26 -5.64 0.00 13.97
C VAL A 26 -4.82 1.15 13.39
N ARG A 27 -4.79 2.32 14.05
CA ARG A 27 -4.00 3.46 13.59
C ARG A 27 -2.50 3.16 13.57
N ASN A 28 -1.99 2.45 14.58
CA ASN A 28 -0.59 2.05 14.66
C ASN A 28 -0.23 1.00 13.60
N GLN A 29 -1.11 0.02 13.36
CA GLN A 29 -0.94 -0.96 12.28
C GLN A 29 -0.98 -0.28 10.90
N ALA A 30 -1.92 0.64 10.66
CA ALA A 30 -2.00 1.39 9.41
C ALA A 30 -0.71 2.18 9.14
N LYS A 31 -0.15 2.84 10.16
CA LYS A 31 1.16 3.52 10.04
C LYS A 31 2.30 2.56 9.75
N LYS A 32 2.34 1.40 10.41
CA LYS A 32 3.34 0.36 10.12
C LYS A 32 3.24 -0.15 8.68
N ILE A 33 2.02 -0.40 8.21
CA ILE A 33 1.77 -0.81 6.83
C ILE A 33 2.24 0.29 5.88
N GLN A 34 1.83 1.55 6.08
CA GLN A 34 2.27 2.67 5.25
C GLN A 34 3.80 2.80 5.19
N ASN A 35 4.50 2.73 6.32
CA ASN A 35 5.96 2.78 6.34
C ASN A 35 6.58 1.59 5.60
N THR A 36 6.04 0.39 5.83
CA THR A 36 6.54 -0.83 5.17
C THR A 36 6.31 -0.76 3.65
N MET A 37 5.20 -0.17 3.20
CA MET A 37 4.93 0.04 1.77
C MET A 37 5.87 1.07 1.14
N ALA A 38 6.29 2.09 1.90
CA ALA A 38 7.29 3.06 1.42
C ALA A 38 8.71 2.45 1.33
N GLU A 39 9.04 1.48 2.17
CA GLU A 39 10.36 0.83 2.19
C GLU A 39 10.55 -0.18 1.05
N ILE A 40 9.47 -0.81 0.59
CA ILE A 40 9.55 -1.73 -0.55
C ILE A 40 9.70 -0.93 -1.84
N SER A 41 10.60 -1.38 -2.71
CA SER A 41 10.78 -0.78 -4.02
C SER A 41 11.11 -1.84 -5.06
N ALA A 42 10.67 -1.57 -6.29
CA ALA A 42 10.91 -2.43 -7.43
C ALA A 42 11.46 -1.62 -8.60
N GLU A 43 12.34 -2.23 -9.37
CA GLU A 43 12.87 -1.65 -10.61
C GLU A 43 12.38 -2.48 -11.79
N GLY A 44 11.66 -1.81 -12.69
CA GLY A 44 11.26 -2.33 -13.98
C GLY A 44 12.22 -1.86 -15.07
N SER A 45 12.37 -2.67 -16.11
CA SER A 45 13.32 -2.39 -17.19
C SER A 45 12.77 -2.80 -18.54
N ALA A 46 13.16 -2.07 -19.59
CA ALA A 46 12.83 -2.36 -20.98
C ALA A 46 14.05 -2.11 -21.88
N ALA A 47 13.91 -2.44 -23.18
CA ALA A 47 14.95 -2.25 -24.18
C ALA A 47 16.33 -2.80 -23.73
N TRP A 48 16.34 -4.02 -23.17
CA TRP A 48 17.54 -4.68 -22.63
C TRP A 48 18.22 -3.95 -21.46
N GLY A 49 17.45 -3.22 -20.66
CA GLY A 49 17.97 -2.48 -19.51
C GLY A 49 18.42 -1.05 -19.82
N LYS A 50 18.26 -0.61 -21.07
CA LYS A 50 18.54 0.78 -21.48
C LYS A 50 17.55 1.78 -20.91
N VAL A 51 16.34 1.33 -20.58
CA VAL A 51 15.33 2.14 -19.88
C VAL A 51 14.94 1.42 -18.60
N SER A 52 15.08 2.08 -17.45
CA SER A 52 14.62 1.55 -16.17
C SER A 52 13.80 2.57 -15.38
N VAL A 53 12.82 2.06 -14.63
CA VAL A 53 11.92 2.83 -13.78
C VAL A 53 11.88 2.17 -12.41
N ARG A 54 12.20 2.94 -11.37
CA ARG A 54 12.11 2.49 -9.98
C ARG A 54 10.88 3.09 -9.33
N ILE A 55 10.07 2.25 -8.69
CA ILE A 55 8.87 2.65 -7.96
C ILE A 55 8.86 2.08 -6.53
N ASP A 56 8.18 2.76 -5.61
CA ASP A 56 7.91 2.26 -4.25
C ASP A 56 6.53 1.59 -4.14
N GLY A 57 6.23 1.01 -2.97
CA GLY A 57 4.92 0.40 -2.68
C GLY A 57 3.77 1.41 -2.55
N ASN A 58 4.05 2.70 -2.45
CA ASN A 58 3.05 3.77 -2.58
C ASN A 58 2.81 4.18 -4.04
N GLN A 59 3.38 3.42 -5.00
CA GLN A 59 3.32 3.69 -6.43
C GLN A 59 3.94 5.05 -6.83
N GLN A 60 4.84 5.58 -6.00
CA GLN A 60 5.63 6.76 -6.33
C GLN A 60 6.81 6.36 -7.20
N ILE A 61 7.08 7.15 -8.25
CA ILE A 61 8.28 6.98 -9.07
C ILE A 61 9.47 7.58 -8.32
N LEU A 62 10.45 6.74 -8.00
CA LEU A 62 11.66 7.14 -7.30
C LEU A 62 12.77 7.59 -8.26
N SER A 63 12.90 6.92 -9.41
CA SER A 63 13.90 7.27 -10.42
C SER A 63 13.54 6.72 -11.79
N VAL A 64 13.97 7.43 -12.83
CA VAL A 64 13.93 6.97 -14.23
C VAL A 64 15.34 7.07 -14.80
N LYS A 65 15.83 6.01 -15.44
CA LYS A 65 17.12 5.98 -16.13
C LYS A 65 16.90 5.64 -17.59
N ILE A 66 17.53 6.40 -18.46
CA ILE A 66 17.44 6.25 -19.91
C ILE A 66 18.86 6.36 -20.45
N ASP A 67 19.29 5.37 -21.21
CA ASP A 67 20.55 5.35 -21.92
C ASP A 67 20.50 6.27 -23.16
N ASP A 68 21.64 6.87 -23.52
CA ASP A 68 21.75 7.81 -24.64
C ASP A 68 21.30 7.19 -25.98
N ASP A 69 21.51 5.89 -26.17
CA ASP A 69 21.03 5.20 -27.37
C ASP A 69 19.50 5.18 -27.48
N SER A 70 18.82 5.06 -26.35
CA SER A 70 17.36 5.04 -26.30
C SER A 70 16.75 6.41 -26.59
N MET A 71 17.50 7.51 -26.42
CA MET A 71 17.02 8.86 -26.73
C MET A 71 16.97 9.19 -28.23
N LYS A 72 17.61 8.37 -29.09
CA LYS A 72 17.70 8.62 -30.54
C LYS A 72 16.38 8.43 -31.29
N ASP A 73 15.49 7.59 -30.76
CA ASP A 73 14.20 7.27 -31.38
C ASP A 73 13.09 7.46 -30.35
N LYS A 74 12.38 8.58 -30.48
CA LYS A 74 11.31 8.98 -29.55
C LYS A 74 10.23 7.90 -29.44
N THR A 75 9.80 7.31 -30.56
CA THR A 75 8.71 6.33 -30.58
C THR A 75 9.10 5.07 -29.82
N LYS A 76 10.34 4.59 -30.00
CA LYS A 76 10.85 3.44 -29.24
C LYS A 76 11.06 3.76 -27.77
N LEU A 77 11.49 4.98 -27.44
CA LEU A 77 11.64 5.41 -26.05
C LEU A 77 10.29 5.43 -25.32
N GLU A 78 9.24 5.97 -25.95
CA GLU A 78 7.89 5.99 -25.38
C GLU A 78 7.37 4.56 -25.13
N GLU A 79 7.60 3.65 -26.07
CA GLU A 79 7.21 2.25 -25.91
C GLU A 79 8.01 1.54 -24.80
N ALA A 80 9.33 1.74 -24.77
CA ALA A 80 10.20 1.17 -23.74
C ALA A 80 9.87 1.72 -22.34
N LEU A 81 9.58 3.02 -22.21
CA LEU A 81 9.21 3.61 -20.94
C LEU A 81 7.88 3.04 -20.42
N LYS A 82 6.89 2.87 -21.30
CA LYS A 82 5.62 2.22 -20.98
C LYS A 82 5.86 0.77 -20.52
N GLU A 83 6.72 0.02 -21.21
CA GLU A 83 7.07 -1.35 -20.84
C GLU A 83 7.77 -1.41 -19.48
N ALA A 84 8.80 -0.58 -19.26
CA ALA A 84 9.56 -0.52 -18.02
C ALA A 84 8.66 -0.13 -16.83
N PHE A 85 7.76 0.82 -17.02
CA PHE A 85 6.77 1.19 -16.00
C PHE A 85 5.83 0.03 -15.67
N ASN A 86 5.26 -0.62 -16.68
CA ASN A 86 4.39 -1.77 -16.48
C ASN A 86 5.09 -2.94 -15.79
N ASP A 87 6.35 -3.19 -16.13
CA ASP A 87 7.19 -4.20 -15.46
C ASP A 87 7.45 -3.82 -13.99
N ALA A 88 7.77 -2.55 -13.71
CA ALA A 88 7.95 -2.05 -12.35
C ALA A 88 6.67 -2.25 -11.53
N VAL A 89 5.50 -1.89 -12.07
CA VAL A 89 4.19 -2.05 -11.43
C VAL A 89 3.89 -3.52 -11.12
N LYS A 90 4.15 -4.43 -12.06
CA LYS A 90 3.98 -5.88 -11.83
C LYS A 90 4.90 -6.39 -10.72
N LYS A 91 6.16 -5.94 -10.71
CA LYS A 91 7.15 -6.33 -9.70
C LYS A 91 6.78 -5.80 -8.32
N ILE A 92 6.37 -4.53 -8.18
CA ILE A 92 5.98 -3.99 -6.88
C ILE A 92 4.71 -4.66 -6.35
N GLN A 93 3.74 -4.98 -7.21
CA GLN A 93 2.53 -5.72 -6.81
C GLN A 93 2.87 -7.09 -6.23
N ARG A 94 3.83 -7.81 -6.84
CA ARG A 94 4.32 -9.09 -6.31
C ARG A 94 5.04 -8.91 -4.98
N GLN A 95 5.89 -7.89 -4.86
CA GLN A 95 6.58 -7.59 -3.60
C GLN A 95 5.60 -7.21 -2.48
N MET A 96 4.58 -6.39 -2.78
CA MET A 96 3.50 -6.05 -1.86
C MET A 96 2.74 -7.30 -1.41
N ALA A 97 2.33 -8.17 -2.34
CA ALA A 97 1.63 -9.40 -2.00
C ALA A 97 2.50 -10.32 -1.12
N PHE A 98 3.79 -10.43 -1.43
CA PHE A 98 4.73 -11.20 -0.61
C PHE A 98 4.89 -10.61 0.79
N LYS A 99 5.10 -9.30 0.89
CA LYS A 99 5.27 -8.59 2.17
C LYS A 99 4.01 -8.65 3.02
N MET A 100 2.84 -8.56 2.41
CA MET A 100 1.55 -8.68 3.11
C MET A 100 1.33 -10.10 3.63
N ARG A 101 1.77 -11.14 2.88
CA ARG A 101 1.82 -12.52 3.38
C ARG A 101 2.76 -12.67 4.57
N ASP A 102 3.96 -12.11 4.46
CA ASP A 102 5.02 -12.15 5.48
C ASP A 102 4.60 -11.44 6.78
N MET A 103 3.85 -10.34 6.66
CA MET A 103 3.26 -9.62 7.79
C MET A 103 2.05 -10.32 8.42
N GLY A 104 1.70 -11.54 8.01
CA GLY A 104 0.55 -12.28 8.53
C GLY A 104 -0.80 -11.76 8.01
N GLY A 105 -0.85 -11.18 6.80
CA GLY A 105 -2.08 -10.67 6.19
C GLY A 105 -3.19 -11.72 6.07
N LEU A 106 -2.84 -13.01 6.04
CA LEU A 106 -3.81 -14.11 6.16
C LEU A 106 -4.46 -14.16 7.55
N ASP A 107 -3.71 -13.90 8.62
CA ASP A 107 -4.21 -13.87 9.99
C ASP A 107 -5.04 -12.60 10.26
N ALA A 108 -4.67 -11.46 9.65
CA ALA A 108 -5.45 -10.23 9.71
C ALA A 108 -6.80 -10.36 8.98
N LEU A 109 -6.83 -10.97 7.79
CA LEU A 109 -8.08 -11.24 7.06
C LEU A 109 -8.96 -12.28 7.78
N LYS A 110 -8.36 -13.36 8.27
CA LYS A 110 -9.07 -14.39 9.05
C LYS A 110 -9.67 -13.85 10.35
N ASN A 111 -8.99 -12.92 11.02
CA ASN A 111 -9.50 -12.25 12.21
C ASN A 111 -10.58 -11.19 11.90
N LEU A 112 -10.70 -10.75 10.64
CA LEU A 112 -11.77 -9.88 10.15
C LEU A 112 -13.00 -10.67 9.66
N GLY A 113 -13.00 -12.00 9.75
CA GLY A 113 -14.13 -12.84 9.38
C GLY A 113 -14.41 -12.92 7.87
N MET A 114 -13.38 -12.68 7.05
CA MET A 114 -13.41 -12.91 5.60
C MET A 114 -12.74 -14.23 5.23
#